data_AF-A0A9D8IP64-F1
#
_entry.id   AF-A0A9D8IP64-F1
#
_cell.length_a   1.000
_cell.length_b   1.000
_cell.length_c   1.000
_cell.angle_alpha   90.00
_cell.angle_beta   90.00
_cell.angle_gamma   90.00
#
_symmetry.space_group_name_H-M   'P 1'
#
loop_
_entity.id
_entity.type
_entity.pdbx_description
1 polymer ?
#
loop_
_entity_poly.entity_id
_entity_poly.type
_entity_poly.pdbx_seq_one_letter_code
_entity_poly.pdbx_strand_id
1 'polypeptide(L)'
;MIASLLLAPLLHLGIDPPPAPSRPAASIAWKASRPLRWSDFQGAVPENESHAAFTECTLTIKTTSTTTTTPERNGWWSAAVKLDRVSAEAVFQPMKSWVRPGAANDSLLAHEQIHFDLAHLQARASIGAIVLALGDTTFTARGPDEASALAAARSKYDREIERLTKAQHDALARRNREYDEHTSHGSKPAEQQRWSEMIARELRGIGEPRPPRDNPGTGAPSRERSRSGERSPSRDRPPS
;
A
#
# COMPACT_ATOMS: atom_id res chain seq x y z
N MET A 1 55.71 9.41 51.75
CA MET A 1 55.91 8.38 50.70
C MET A 1 54.53 7.91 50.27
N ILE A 2 54.05 8.35 49.09
CA ILE A 2 52.73 7.99 48.55
C ILE A 2 52.97 7.22 47.26
N ALA A 3 52.52 5.97 47.22
CA ALA A 3 52.66 5.07 46.07
C ALA A 3 51.63 5.44 44.99
N SER A 4 52.11 5.67 43.77
CA SER A 4 51.29 5.85 42.57
C SER A 4 50.94 4.48 41.97
N LEU A 5 49.64 4.19 41.86
CA LEU A 5 49.13 3.08 41.04
C LEU A 5 48.73 3.65 39.67
N LEU A 6 49.43 3.22 38.61
CA LEU A 6 49.07 3.50 37.22
C LEU A 6 48.05 2.45 36.75
N LEU A 7 46.87 2.92 36.34
CA LEU A 7 45.81 2.12 35.70
C LEU A 7 46.07 2.11 34.18
N ALA A 8 46.29 0.92 33.60
CA ALA A 8 46.40 0.76 32.16
C ALA A 8 45.01 0.76 31.49
N PRO A 9 44.85 1.33 30.27
CA PRO A 9 43.58 1.30 29.57
C PRO A 9 43.38 -0.03 28.86
N LEU A 10 42.21 -0.63 29.04
CA LEU A 10 41.75 -1.81 28.30
C LEU A 10 41.23 -1.36 26.94
N LEU A 11 41.87 -1.80 25.84
CA LEU A 11 41.36 -1.64 24.49
C LEU A 11 40.09 -2.48 24.31
N HIS A 12 38.92 -1.84 24.28
CA HIS A 12 37.67 -2.48 23.86
C HIS A 12 37.66 -2.57 22.32
N LEU A 13 37.68 -3.78 21.79
CA LEU A 13 37.36 -4.06 20.39
C LEU A 13 35.91 -3.61 20.15
N GLY A 14 35.73 -2.55 19.35
CA GLY A 14 34.43 -1.98 18.99
C GLY A 14 33.62 -2.89 18.07
N ILE A 15 33.03 -3.95 18.65
CA ILE A 15 31.90 -4.64 18.03
C ILE A 15 30.66 -4.03 18.68
N ASP A 16 30.04 -3.07 17.98
CA ASP A 16 28.73 -2.58 18.38
C ASP A 16 27.76 -3.78 18.41
N PRO A 17 26.97 -3.94 19.49
CA PRO A 17 25.94 -4.96 19.51
C PRO A 17 24.97 -4.74 18.35
N PRO A 18 24.46 -5.80 17.69
CA PRO A 18 23.49 -5.65 16.63
C PRO A 18 22.30 -4.83 17.16
N PRO A 19 21.74 -3.91 16.34
CA PRO A 19 20.62 -3.08 16.77
C PRO A 19 19.48 -4.00 17.22
N ALA A 20 18.91 -3.69 18.39
CA ALA A 20 17.76 -4.41 18.91
C ALA A 20 16.64 -4.47 17.86
N PRO A 21 15.86 -5.56 17.77
CA PRO A 21 14.77 -5.65 16.81
C PRO A 21 13.81 -4.48 17.04
N SER A 22 13.65 -3.64 16.01
CA SER A 22 12.76 -2.50 16.04
C SER A 22 11.35 -2.98 16.36
N ARG A 23 10.66 -2.30 17.30
CA ARG A 23 9.25 -2.57 17.60
C ARG A 23 8.46 -2.61 16.29
N PRO A 24 7.53 -3.58 16.11
CA PRO A 24 6.83 -3.66 14.85
C PRO A 24 6.06 -2.37 14.56
N ALA A 25 6.10 -1.93 13.31
CA ALA A 25 5.34 -0.78 12.88
C ALA A 25 3.85 -1.07 13.09
N ALA A 26 3.12 -0.16 13.74
CA ALA A 26 1.68 -0.32 13.96
C ALA A 26 0.92 -0.44 12.63
N SER A 27 1.46 0.18 11.58
CA SER A 27 0.97 0.06 10.20
C SER A 27 2.09 0.41 9.21
N ILE A 28 1.93 0.00 7.95
CA ILE A 28 2.89 0.23 6.87
C ILE A 28 2.16 0.90 5.70
N ALA A 29 2.51 2.15 5.40
CA ALA A 29 1.99 2.84 4.21
C ALA A 29 2.62 2.27 2.93
N TRP A 30 1.85 2.24 1.85
CA TRP A 30 2.32 1.73 0.56
C TRP A 30 3.50 2.54 0.02
N LYS A 31 4.54 1.85 -0.44
CA LYS A 31 5.67 2.45 -1.16
C LYS A 31 6.20 1.46 -2.20
N ALA A 32 6.43 1.94 -3.42
CA ALA A 32 7.06 1.15 -4.48
C ALA A 32 8.42 0.56 -4.05
N SER A 33 9.19 1.31 -3.25
CA SER A 33 10.51 0.92 -2.75
C SER A 33 10.48 0.00 -1.52
N ARG A 34 9.32 -0.20 -0.88
CA ARG A 34 9.17 -1.08 0.29
C ARG A 34 8.01 -2.07 0.05
N PRO A 35 8.25 -3.10 -0.76
CA PRO A 35 7.28 -4.19 -0.89
C PRO A 35 7.14 -4.99 0.40
N LEU A 36 6.02 -5.68 0.56
CA LEU A 36 5.76 -6.60 1.67
C LEU A 36 6.79 -7.74 1.70
N ARG A 37 7.05 -8.20 2.92
CA ARG A 37 7.92 -9.33 3.27
C ARG A 37 7.20 -10.19 4.29
N TRP A 38 7.54 -11.46 4.39
CA TRP A 38 6.90 -12.33 5.39
C TRP A 38 7.06 -11.85 6.83
N SER A 39 8.15 -11.14 7.16
CA SER A 39 8.35 -10.50 8.47
C SER A 39 7.29 -9.44 8.82
N ASP A 40 6.51 -8.97 7.85
CA ASP A 40 5.44 -7.98 8.04
C ASP A 40 4.12 -8.67 8.48
N PHE A 41 3.96 -9.98 8.30
CA PHE A 41 2.75 -10.74 8.67
C PHE A 41 2.87 -11.26 10.10
N GLN A 42 2.40 -10.47 11.05
CA GLN A 42 2.63 -10.67 12.49
C GLN A 42 1.36 -11.02 13.27
N GLY A 43 0.22 -11.05 12.60
CA GLY A 43 -1.05 -11.48 13.16
C GLY A 43 -1.05 -12.97 13.48
N ALA A 44 -1.88 -13.34 14.45
CA ALA A 44 -2.20 -14.74 14.71
C ALA A 44 -3.16 -15.27 13.64
N VAL A 45 -3.00 -16.54 13.28
CA VAL A 45 -3.95 -17.24 12.40
C VAL A 45 -5.26 -17.44 13.15
N PRO A 46 -6.41 -16.95 12.65
CA PRO A 46 -7.71 -17.20 13.25
C PRO A 46 -8.06 -18.69 13.30
N GLU A 47 -8.84 -19.09 14.31
CA GLU A 47 -9.37 -20.45 14.38
C GLU A 47 -10.28 -20.76 13.17
N ASN A 48 -10.23 -21.99 12.67
CA ASN A 48 -11.05 -22.48 11.54
C ASN A 48 -10.86 -21.77 10.21
N GLU A 49 -9.74 -21.06 10.04
CA GLU A 49 -9.42 -20.40 8.78
C GLU A 49 -8.93 -21.40 7.73
N SER A 50 -9.43 -21.29 6.50
CA SER A 50 -9.09 -22.14 5.36
C SER A 50 -7.98 -21.55 4.48
N HIS A 51 -7.77 -20.23 4.53
CA HIS A 51 -6.76 -19.54 3.74
C HIS A 51 -5.32 -19.82 4.21
N ALA A 52 -4.36 -19.68 3.31
CA ALA A 52 -2.93 -19.89 3.58
C ALA A 52 -2.25 -18.64 4.18
N ALA A 53 -2.75 -17.46 3.83
CA ALA A 53 -2.36 -16.17 4.36
C ALA A 53 -3.55 -15.20 4.23
N PHE A 54 -3.44 -14.04 4.88
CA PHE A 54 -4.40 -12.96 4.74
C PHE A 54 -3.69 -11.61 4.88
N THR A 55 -4.02 -10.69 3.97
CA THR A 55 -3.56 -9.30 3.99
C THR A 55 -4.67 -8.38 4.43
N GLU A 56 -4.51 -7.81 5.63
CA GLU A 56 -5.34 -6.69 6.06
C GLU A 56 -4.71 -5.37 5.55
N CYS A 57 -5.35 -4.76 4.56
CA CYS A 57 -5.02 -3.42 4.10
C CYS A 57 -6.22 -2.49 4.19
N THR A 58 -6.00 -1.29 4.74
CA THR A 58 -7.03 -0.27 4.92
C THR A 58 -6.81 0.87 3.94
N LEU A 59 -7.88 1.29 3.27
CA LEU A 59 -7.95 2.57 2.56
C LEU A 59 -8.29 3.67 3.56
N THR A 60 -7.39 4.62 3.78
CA THR A 60 -7.63 5.77 4.65
C THR A 60 -7.85 7.00 3.80
N ILE A 61 -9.03 7.63 3.90
CA ILE A 61 -9.36 8.88 3.20
C ILE A 61 -9.54 9.99 4.24
N LYS A 62 -8.91 11.15 4.00
CA LYS A 62 -9.02 12.34 4.86
C LYS A 62 -9.37 13.55 4.02
N THR A 63 -10.18 14.45 4.57
CA THR A 63 -10.48 15.74 3.94
C THR A 63 -10.30 16.90 4.90
N THR A 64 -9.97 18.06 4.34
CA THR A 64 -10.04 19.34 5.05
C THR A 64 -11.04 20.23 4.33
N SER A 65 -11.71 21.10 5.08
CA SER A 65 -12.71 22.01 4.54
C SER A 65 -12.62 23.39 5.17
N THR A 66 -12.94 24.40 4.38
CA THR A 66 -13.12 25.77 4.83
C THR A 66 -14.58 26.01 5.13
N THR A 67 -14.83 26.74 6.23
CA THR A 67 -16.17 27.09 6.69
C THR A 67 -16.32 28.60 6.74
N THR A 68 -17.48 29.11 6.35
CA THR A 68 -17.86 30.51 6.51
C THR A 68 -19.26 30.60 7.11
N THR A 69 -19.47 31.50 8.05
CA THR A 69 -20.77 31.84 8.64
C THR A 69 -21.04 33.31 8.43
N THR A 70 -22.31 33.68 8.26
CA THR A 70 -22.71 35.07 8.00
C THR A 70 -24.07 35.35 8.64
N PRO A 71 -24.17 36.37 9.51
CA PRO A 71 -25.47 36.80 10.02
C PRO A 71 -26.28 37.48 8.90
N GLU A 72 -27.58 37.23 8.91
CA GLU A 72 -28.53 37.78 7.94
C GLU A 72 -29.42 38.86 8.56
N ARG A 73 -29.99 39.73 7.72
CA ARG A 73 -30.78 40.88 8.18
C ARG A 73 -32.05 40.51 8.96
N ASN A 74 -32.55 39.28 8.80
CA ASN A 74 -33.78 38.79 9.42
C ASN A 74 -33.52 38.03 10.75
N GLY A 75 -32.32 38.11 11.31
CA GLY A 75 -31.93 37.40 12.53
C GLY A 75 -31.54 35.94 12.32
N TRP A 76 -31.52 35.46 11.07
CA TRP A 76 -31.01 34.14 10.72
C TRP A 76 -29.51 34.16 10.45
N TRP A 77 -28.92 32.99 10.31
CA TRP A 77 -27.54 32.78 9.90
C TRP A 77 -27.48 31.90 8.66
N SER A 78 -26.54 32.23 7.77
CA SER A 78 -26.10 31.38 6.67
C SER A 78 -24.74 30.77 6.98
N ALA A 79 -24.52 29.54 6.57
CA ALA A 79 -23.21 28.89 6.62
C ALA A 79 -22.87 28.21 5.29
N ALA A 80 -21.58 28.14 4.98
CA ALA A 80 -21.01 27.48 3.81
C ALA A 80 -19.82 26.60 4.22
N VAL A 81 -19.76 25.38 3.69
CA VAL A 81 -18.62 24.46 3.86
C VAL A 81 -18.13 24.05 2.46
N LYS A 82 -16.82 24.18 2.22
CA LYS A 82 -16.19 23.83 0.93
C LYS A 82 -14.98 22.92 1.16
N LEU A 83 -14.82 21.91 0.29
CA LEU A 83 -13.64 21.04 0.28
C LEU A 83 -12.38 21.85 -0.06
N ASP A 84 -11.31 21.70 0.74
CA ASP A 84 -10.00 22.31 0.44
C ASP A 84 -9.02 21.28 -0.10
N ARG A 85 -8.88 20.16 0.61
CA ARG A 85 -7.92 19.10 0.28
C ARG A 85 -8.52 17.75 0.59
N VAL A 86 -8.12 16.77 -0.22
CA VAL A 86 -8.31 15.35 0.04
C VAL A 86 -6.95 14.67 0.03
N SER A 87 -6.75 13.74 0.93
CA SER A 87 -5.66 12.77 0.87
C SER A 87 -6.21 11.37 1.04
N ALA A 88 -5.56 10.40 0.41
CA ALA A 88 -5.90 8.99 0.56
C ALA A 88 -4.63 8.15 0.53
N GLU A 89 -4.58 7.13 1.38
CA GLU A 89 -3.44 6.23 1.54
C GLU A 89 -3.90 4.79 1.71
N ALA A 90 -3.14 3.86 1.13
CA ALA A 90 -3.25 2.44 1.44
C ALA A 90 -2.29 2.09 2.57
N VAL A 91 -2.82 1.41 3.58
CA VAL A 91 -2.11 1.11 4.83
C VAL A 91 -2.23 -0.37 5.14
N PHE A 92 -1.13 -1.09 5.12
CA PHE A 92 -1.04 -2.48 5.55
C PHE A 92 -0.99 -2.58 7.08
N GLN A 93 -1.65 -3.59 7.66
CA GLN A 93 -1.76 -3.78 9.11
C GLN A 93 -1.03 -5.07 9.55
N PRO A 94 0.23 -4.99 10.00
CA PRO A 94 1.03 -6.16 10.36
C PRO A 94 0.37 -7.11 11.37
N MET A 95 -0.21 -6.56 12.43
CA MET A 95 -0.81 -7.34 13.52
C MET A 95 -2.16 -7.99 13.15
N LYS A 96 -2.74 -7.62 12.00
CA LYS A 96 -3.99 -8.18 11.47
C LYS A 96 -3.77 -9.05 10.23
N SER A 97 -2.54 -9.07 9.72
CA SER A 97 -2.15 -9.84 8.55
C SER A 97 -1.31 -11.03 9.00
N TRP A 98 -1.59 -12.22 8.49
CA TRP A 98 -0.99 -13.46 8.99
C TRP A 98 -0.67 -14.41 7.84
N VAL A 99 0.23 -15.35 8.09
CA VAL A 99 0.56 -16.46 7.19
C VAL A 99 0.59 -17.75 8.00
N ARG A 100 0.03 -18.83 7.45
CA ARG A 100 0.01 -20.13 8.11
C ARG A 100 1.45 -20.66 8.24
N PRO A 101 1.81 -21.25 9.39
CA PRO A 101 3.10 -21.93 9.55
C PRO A 101 3.36 -22.92 8.41
N GLY A 102 4.51 -22.79 7.73
CA GLY A 102 4.90 -23.64 6.61
C GLY A 102 4.30 -23.30 5.24
N ALA A 103 3.36 -22.34 5.14
CA ALA A 103 2.76 -21.94 3.85
C ALA A 103 3.54 -20.83 3.13
N ALA A 104 4.42 -20.11 3.84
CA ALA A 104 5.16 -18.97 3.30
C ALA A 104 6.04 -19.37 2.11
N ASN A 105 5.79 -18.74 0.96
CA ASN A 105 6.57 -18.92 -0.27
C ASN A 105 6.46 -17.66 -1.16
N ASP A 106 7.29 -17.55 -2.19
CA ASP A 106 7.36 -16.33 -3.02
C ASP A 106 6.09 -16.08 -3.84
N SER A 107 5.43 -17.14 -4.33
CA SER A 107 4.19 -17.03 -5.11
C SER A 107 3.04 -16.51 -4.23
N LEU A 108 2.89 -17.05 -3.02
CA LEU A 108 1.91 -16.56 -2.05
C LEU A 108 2.22 -15.12 -1.62
N LEU A 109 3.49 -14.75 -1.41
CA LEU A 109 3.83 -13.36 -1.06
C LEU A 109 3.51 -12.40 -2.22
N ALA A 110 3.75 -12.82 -3.45
CA ALA A 110 3.36 -12.08 -4.63
C ALA A 110 1.83 -11.94 -4.71
N HIS A 111 1.06 -12.95 -4.31
CA HIS A 111 -0.40 -12.87 -4.20
C HIS A 111 -0.85 -11.78 -3.23
N GLU A 112 -0.39 -11.86 -2.00
CA GLU A 112 -0.73 -10.94 -0.92
C GLU A 112 -0.34 -9.49 -1.23
N GLN A 113 0.79 -9.31 -1.91
CA GLN A 113 1.26 -8.01 -2.34
C GLN A 113 0.31 -7.33 -3.34
N ILE A 114 -0.38 -8.09 -4.19
CA ILE A 114 -1.30 -7.53 -5.18
C ILE A 114 -2.50 -6.88 -4.48
N HIS A 115 -3.03 -7.44 -3.40
CA HIS A 115 -4.08 -6.78 -2.61
C HIS A 115 -3.64 -5.40 -2.10
N PHE A 116 -2.39 -5.29 -1.66
CA PHE A 116 -1.86 -4.01 -1.19
C PHE A 116 -1.63 -3.01 -2.32
N ASP A 117 -1.17 -3.47 -3.49
CA ASP A 117 -1.03 -2.64 -4.68
C ASP A 117 -2.40 -2.16 -5.21
N LEU A 118 -3.43 -3.00 -5.15
CA LEU A 118 -4.82 -2.66 -5.48
C LEU A 118 -5.38 -1.58 -4.55
N ALA A 119 -5.15 -1.71 -3.24
CA ALA A 119 -5.55 -0.71 -2.26
C ALA A 119 -4.92 0.65 -2.57
N HIS A 120 -3.64 0.67 -2.96
CA HIS A 120 -2.94 1.91 -3.31
C HIS A 120 -3.51 2.55 -4.58
N LEU A 121 -3.75 1.76 -5.62
CA LEU A 121 -4.42 2.24 -6.83
C LEU A 121 -5.80 2.84 -6.51
N GLN A 122 -6.57 2.19 -5.63
CA GLN A 122 -7.86 2.75 -5.18
C GLN A 122 -7.67 4.05 -4.40
N ALA A 123 -6.64 4.19 -3.55
CA ALA A 123 -6.37 5.44 -2.85
C ALA A 123 -6.16 6.61 -3.82
N ARG A 124 -5.37 6.39 -4.88
CA ARG A 124 -5.15 7.41 -5.92
C ARG A 124 -6.42 7.72 -6.70
N ALA A 125 -7.21 6.71 -7.04
CA ALA A 125 -8.52 6.90 -7.68
C ALA A 125 -9.51 7.68 -6.79
N SER A 126 -9.47 7.44 -5.47
CA SER A 126 -10.35 8.09 -4.50
C SER A 126 -10.14 9.60 -4.44
N ILE A 127 -8.88 10.04 -4.50
CA ILE A 127 -8.52 11.46 -4.58
C ILE A 127 -9.18 12.10 -5.80
N GLY A 128 -8.99 11.50 -6.98
CA GLY A 128 -9.58 12.00 -8.24
C GLY A 128 -11.10 12.05 -8.21
N ALA A 129 -11.75 10.99 -7.72
CA ALA A 129 -13.20 10.91 -7.65
C ALA A 129 -13.81 11.97 -6.71
N ILE A 130 -13.21 12.19 -5.54
CA ILE A 130 -13.70 13.18 -4.57
C ILE A 130 -13.47 14.60 -5.08
N VAL A 131 -12.29 14.90 -5.64
CA VAL A 131 -12.02 16.23 -6.22
C VAL A 131 -12.98 16.51 -7.36
N LEU A 132 -13.21 15.55 -8.26
CA LEU A 132 -14.14 15.73 -9.37
C LEU A 132 -15.57 15.97 -8.90
N ALA A 133 -16.03 15.26 -7.87
CA ALA A 133 -17.39 15.38 -7.37
C ALA A 133 -17.62 16.68 -6.57
N LEU A 134 -16.63 17.12 -5.79
CA LEU A 134 -16.83 18.13 -4.74
C LEU A 134 -15.93 19.37 -4.86
N GLY A 135 -14.95 19.41 -5.76
CA GLY A 135 -13.96 20.50 -5.82
C GLY A 135 -14.56 21.89 -6.01
N ASP A 136 -15.64 21.98 -6.78
CA ASP A 136 -16.39 23.23 -7.03
C ASP A 136 -17.70 23.33 -6.25
N THR A 137 -17.97 22.36 -5.36
CA THR A 137 -19.20 22.30 -4.59
C THR A 137 -19.04 23.05 -3.28
N THR A 138 -19.98 23.97 -3.01
CA THR A 138 -20.12 24.63 -1.70
C THR A 138 -21.43 24.18 -1.06
N PHE A 139 -21.33 23.56 0.11
CA PHE A 139 -22.48 23.10 0.88
C PHE A 139 -23.00 24.22 1.75
N THR A 140 -24.21 24.71 1.48
CA THR A 140 -24.80 25.83 2.22
C THR A 140 -26.01 25.41 3.04
N ALA A 141 -26.24 26.09 4.15
CA ALA A 141 -27.46 25.97 4.94
C ALA A 141 -27.77 27.28 5.69
N ARG A 142 -29.02 27.40 6.15
CA ARG A 142 -29.49 28.49 7.00
C ARG A 142 -29.99 27.94 8.33
N GLY A 143 -29.87 28.72 9.39
CA GLY A 143 -30.32 28.36 10.73
C GLY A 143 -30.72 29.59 11.56
N PRO A 144 -31.46 29.40 12.67
CA PRO A 144 -31.86 30.49 13.56
C PRO A 144 -30.67 31.11 14.32
N ASP A 145 -29.55 30.39 14.40
CA ASP A 145 -28.29 30.84 14.98
C ASP A 145 -27.10 30.28 14.15
N GLU A 146 -25.90 30.80 14.44
CA GLU A 146 -24.66 30.43 13.75
C GLU A 146 -24.38 28.92 13.82
N ALA A 147 -24.55 28.34 15.01
CA ALA A 147 -24.24 26.93 15.27
C ALA A 147 -25.17 26.01 14.47
N SER A 148 -26.46 26.33 14.40
CA SER A 148 -27.46 25.56 13.65
C SER A 148 -27.22 25.64 12.14
N ALA A 149 -26.88 26.83 11.61
CA ALA A 149 -26.54 26.99 10.20
C ALA A 149 -25.29 26.16 9.84
N LEU A 150 -24.24 26.25 10.66
CA LEU A 150 -23.01 25.50 10.47
C LEU A 150 -23.24 23.99 10.56
N ALA A 151 -23.92 23.50 11.60
CA ALA A 151 -24.19 22.08 11.77
C ALA A 151 -24.96 21.50 10.57
N ALA A 152 -25.94 22.24 10.04
CA ALA A 152 -26.71 21.82 8.87
C ALA A 152 -25.86 21.79 7.58
N ALA A 153 -25.02 22.80 7.34
CA ALA A 153 -24.12 22.83 6.18
C ALA A 153 -23.08 21.70 6.26
N ARG A 154 -22.49 21.51 7.46
CA ARG A 154 -21.52 20.47 7.74
C ARG A 154 -22.12 19.06 7.57
N SER A 155 -23.35 18.85 8.04
CA SER A 155 -24.04 17.57 7.86
C SER A 155 -24.28 17.23 6.39
N LYS A 156 -24.51 18.23 5.51
CA LYS A 156 -24.60 17.98 4.05
C LYS A 156 -23.25 17.58 3.46
N TYR A 157 -22.18 18.29 3.84
CA TYR A 157 -20.82 17.98 3.42
C TYR A 157 -20.39 16.57 3.88
N ASP A 158 -20.56 16.26 5.17
CA ASP A 158 -20.13 14.99 5.76
C ASP A 158 -20.87 13.80 5.13
N ARG A 159 -22.18 13.94 4.84
CA ARG A 159 -22.94 12.89 4.13
C ARG A 159 -22.39 12.58 2.75
N GLU A 160 -22.00 13.59 1.97
CA GLU A 160 -21.41 13.35 0.64
C GLU A 160 -20.01 12.74 0.75
N ILE A 161 -19.20 13.18 1.72
CA ILE A 161 -17.89 12.57 1.98
C ILE A 161 -18.05 11.10 2.40
N GLU A 162 -18.98 10.78 3.29
CA GLU A 162 -19.27 9.41 3.71
C GLU A 162 -19.74 8.55 2.54
N ARG A 163 -20.69 9.05 1.74
CA ARG A 163 -21.21 8.36 0.56
C ARG A 163 -20.10 8.05 -0.45
N LEU A 164 -19.26 9.04 -0.76
CA LEU A 164 -18.14 8.87 -1.70
C LEU A 164 -17.09 7.91 -1.12
N THR A 165 -16.72 8.06 0.14
CA THR A 165 -15.78 7.18 0.84
C THR A 165 -16.27 5.74 0.79
N LYS A 166 -17.53 5.50 1.15
CA LYS A 166 -18.13 4.16 1.07
C LYS A 166 -18.05 3.58 -0.34
N ALA A 167 -18.35 4.37 -1.36
CA ALA A 167 -18.26 3.92 -2.75
C ALA A 167 -16.83 3.49 -3.14
N GLN A 168 -15.80 4.17 -2.63
CA GLN A 168 -14.40 3.79 -2.86
C GLN A 168 -14.01 2.50 -2.14
N HIS A 169 -14.46 2.31 -0.89
CA HIS A 169 -14.26 1.05 -0.17
C HIS A 169 -14.97 -0.12 -0.87
N ASP A 170 -16.20 0.07 -1.34
CA ASP A 170 -16.94 -0.94 -2.07
C ASP A 170 -16.24 -1.28 -3.41
N ALA A 171 -15.64 -0.29 -4.08
CA ALA A 171 -14.86 -0.50 -5.31
C ALA A 171 -13.59 -1.32 -5.07
N LEU A 172 -12.84 -1.04 -4.00
CA LEU A 172 -11.69 -1.85 -3.60
C LEU A 172 -12.11 -3.30 -3.30
N ALA A 173 -13.19 -3.47 -2.53
CA ALA A 173 -13.69 -4.79 -2.16
C ALA A 173 -14.09 -5.62 -3.40
N ARG A 174 -14.73 -5.01 -4.40
CA ARG A 174 -15.02 -5.67 -5.68
C ARG A 174 -13.74 -6.07 -6.41
N ARG A 175 -12.77 -5.17 -6.53
CA ARG A 175 -11.52 -5.41 -7.26
C ARG A 175 -10.66 -6.49 -6.61
N ASN A 176 -10.63 -6.56 -5.28
CA ASN A 176 -9.98 -7.65 -4.55
C ASN A 176 -10.68 -8.99 -4.82
N ARG A 177 -12.01 -9.03 -4.77
CA ARG A 177 -12.77 -10.26 -5.06
C ARG A 177 -12.55 -10.75 -6.49
N GLU A 178 -12.59 -9.86 -7.47
CA GLU A 178 -12.30 -10.19 -8.87
C GLU A 178 -10.90 -10.80 -9.03
N TYR A 179 -9.90 -10.24 -8.32
CA TYR A 179 -8.55 -10.79 -8.31
C TYR A 179 -8.49 -12.20 -7.69
N ASP A 180 -9.14 -12.42 -6.55
CA ASP A 180 -9.22 -13.72 -5.90
C ASP A 180 -9.93 -14.76 -6.77
N GLU A 181 -11.05 -14.41 -7.39
CA GLU A 181 -11.80 -15.28 -8.30
C GLU A 181 -10.98 -15.64 -9.55
N HIS A 182 -10.37 -14.64 -10.20
CA HIS A 182 -9.57 -14.84 -11.40
C HIS A 182 -8.34 -15.71 -11.14
N THR A 183 -7.67 -15.50 -10.00
CA THR A 183 -6.47 -16.27 -9.63
C THR A 183 -6.78 -17.55 -8.87
N SER A 184 -8.05 -17.80 -8.52
CA SER A 184 -8.46 -18.86 -7.60
C SER A 184 -7.64 -18.80 -6.31
N HIS A 185 -7.64 -17.63 -5.66
CA HIS A 185 -6.87 -17.32 -4.45
C HIS A 185 -5.37 -17.61 -4.63
N GLY A 186 -4.81 -17.20 -5.78
CA GLY A 186 -3.38 -17.37 -6.11
C GLY A 186 -2.99 -18.73 -6.69
N SER A 187 -3.89 -19.72 -6.77
CA SER A 187 -3.58 -21.06 -7.30
C SER A 187 -3.45 -21.15 -8.82
N LYS A 188 -3.74 -20.07 -9.57
CA LYS A 188 -3.56 -19.98 -11.03
C LYS A 188 -2.39 -19.05 -11.39
N PRO A 189 -1.17 -19.57 -11.59
CA PRO A 189 0.01 -18.72 -11.70
C PRO A 189 -0.02 -17.75 -12.89
N ALA A 190 -0.54 -18.20 -14.03
CA ALA A 190 -0.63 -17.41 -15.25
C ALA A 190 -1.57 -16.21 -15.11
N GLU A 191 -2.71 -16.37 -14.42
CA GLU A 191 -3.64 -15.26 -14.19
C GLU A 191 -3.05 -14.25 -13.19
N GLN A 192 -2.37 -14.74 -12.15
CA GLN A 192 -1.68 -13.87 -11.20
C GLN A 192 -0.58 -13.04 -11.89
N GLN A 193 0.17 -13.63 -12.82
CA GLN A 193 1.16 -12.90 -13.61
C GLN A 193 0.50 -11.81 -14.47
N ARG A 194 -0.62 -12.10 -15.13
CA ARG A 194 -1.37 -11.11 -15.93
C ARG A 194 -1.85 -9.93 -15.08
N TRP A 195 -2.38 -10.21 -13.89
CA TRP A 195 -2.78 -9.18 -12.93
C TRP A 195 -1.57 -8.34 -12.47
N SER A 196 -0.45 -8.99 -12.19
CA SER A 196 0.78 -8.30 -11.77
C SER A 196 1.28 -7.33 -12.84
N GLU A 197 1.29 -7.73 -14.10
CA GLU A 197 1.67 -6.88 -15.22
C GLU A 197 0.71 -5.71 -15.43
N MET A 198 -0.60 -5.96 -15.28
CA MET A 198 -1.63 -4.92 -15.36
C MET A 198 -1.46 -3.87 -14.27
N ILE A 199 -1.34 -4.31 -13.01
CA ILE A 199 -1.16 -3.41 -11.87
C ILE A 199 0.15 -2.62 -12.00
N ALA A 200 1.24 -3.27 -12.43
CA ALA A 200 2.49 -2.58 -12.71
C ALA A 200 2.34 -1.47 -13.78
N ARG A 201 1.51 -1.69 -14.82
CA ARG A 201 1.19 -0.64 -15.81
C ARG A 201 0.40 0.51 -15.20
N GLU A 202 -0.62 0.22 -14.39
CA GLU A 202 -1.43 1.24 -13.73
C GLU A 202 -0.60 2.08 -12.75
N LEU A 203 0.23 1.43 -11.93
CA LEU A 203 1.15 2.09 -11.00
C LEU A 203 2.14 3.02 -11.72
N ARG A 204 2.64 2.62 -12.89
CA ARG A 204 3.45 3.51 -13.74
C ARG A 204 2.64 4.71 -14.24
N GLY A 205 1.39 4.52 -14.63
CA GLY A 205 0.51 5.58 -15.12
C GLY A 205 0.24 6.68 -14.09
N ILE A 206 0.32 6.37 -12.79
CA ILE A 206 0.16 7.34 -11.69
C ILE A 206 1.49 7.87 -11.14
N GLY A 207 2.63 7.57 -11.80
CA GLY A 207 3.95 8.07 -11.41
C GLY A 207 4.64 7.28 -10.28
N GLU A 208 4.18 6.07 -9.97
CA GLU A 208 4.67 5.27 -8.85
C GLU A 208 5.15 3.89 -9.34
N PRO A 209 6.20 3.84 -10.19
CA PRO A 209 6.59 2.65 -10.91
C PRO A 209 6.99 1.51 -9.95
N ARG A 210 6.37 0.35 -10.17
CA ARG A 210 6.73 -0.91 -9.53
C ARG A 210 6.85 -1.98 -10.61
N PRO A 211 7.91 -2.80 -10.63
CA PRO A 211 8.01 -3.89 -11.59
C PRO A 211 6.92 -4.95 -11.29
N PRO A 212 6.45 -5.70 -12.31
CA PRO A 212 5.64 -6.89 -12.07
C PRO A 212 6.36 -7.84 -11.11
N ARG A 213 5.58 -8.54 -10.29
CA ARG A 213 6.06 -9.59 -9.38
C ARG A 213 6.18 -10.88 -10.17
N ASP A 214 7.38 -11.46 -10.18
CA ASP A 214 7.59 -12.77 -10.77
C ASP A 214 6.79 -13.81 -9.99
N ASN A 215 5.98 -14.59 -10.71
CA ASN A 215 5.31 -15.72 -10.13
C ASN A 215 6.10 -17.00 -10.45
N PRO A 216 6.85 -17.61 -9.51
CA PRO A 216 7.73 -18.73 -9.81
C PRO A 216 6.99 -19.96 -10.36
N GLY A 217 5.66 -20.04 -10.19
CA GLY A 217 4.81 -21.07 -10.79
C GLY A 217 4.54 -20.92 -12.30
N THR A 218 4.91 -19.81 -12.94
CA THR A 218 4.68 -19.57 -14.39
C THR A 218 5.85 -19.99 -15.27
N GLY A 219 6.68 -20.95 -14.82
CA GLY A 219 7.85 -21.41 -15.56
C GLY A 219 7.53 -21.87 -16.98
N ALA A 220 7.53 -20.94 -17.94
CA ALA A 220 7.97 -21.21 -19.30
C ALA A 220 9.50 -21.32 -19.23
N PRO A 221 10.13 -22.33 -19.86
CA PRO A 221 11.56 -22.50 -19.78
C PRO A 221 12.23 -21.24 -20.32
N SER A 222 13.01 -20.58 -19.46
CA SER A 222 13.98 -19.57 -19.87
C SER A 222 14.77 -20.16 -21.02
N ARG A 223 14.64 -19.58 -22.22
CA ARG A 223 15.54 -19.87 -23.34
C ARG A 223 16.91 -19.29 -22.98
N GLU A 224 17.63 -20.03 -22.16
CA GLU A 224 19.06 -19.84 -21.96
C GLU A 224 19.70 -20.11 -23.32
N ARG A 225 20.15 -19.04 -24.00
CA ARG A 225 21.03 -19.18 -25.16
C ARG A 225 22.35 -19.72 -24.63
N SER A 226 22.50 -21.04 -24.64
CA SER A 226 23.80 -21.70 -24.55
C SER A 226 24.66 -21.19 -25.71
N ARG A 227 25.60 -20.29 -25.41
CA ARG A 227 26.78 -20.05 -26.24
C ARG A 227 27.94 -20.83 -25.62
N SER A 228 27.96 -22.12 -25.87
CA SER A 228 29.15 -22.95 -26.03
C SER A 228 29.26 -23.16 -27.55
N GLY A 229 30.29 -22.71 -28.27
CA GLY A 229 31.69 -22.98 -28.04
C GLY A 229 32.14 -23.89 -29.18
N GLU A 230 32.51 -23.31 -30.32
CA GLU A 230 33.27 -24.03 -31.36
C GLU A 230 34.60 -23.32 -31.59
N ARG A 231 35.66 -23.94 -31.06
CA ARG A 231 37.04 -23.71 -31.44
C ARG A 231 37.24 -24.27 -32.85
N SER A 232 37.74 -23.45 -33.77
CA SER A 232 38.29 -23.93 -35.04
C SER A 232 39.70 -24.49 -34.84
N PRO A 233 40.09 -25.56 -35.57
CA PRO A 233 41.38 -26.21 -35.39
C PRO A 233 42.51 -25.56 -36.20
N SER A 234 43.70 -25.75 -35.65
CA SER A 234 45.05 -25.54 -36.20
C SER A 234 45.19 -25.78 -37.71
N ARG A 235 45.97 -24.90 -38.37
CA ARG A 235 46.77 -25.27 -39.54
C ARG A 235 48.21 -24.80 -39.34
N ASP A 236 49.06 -25.77 -39.08
CA ASP A 236 50.51 -25.70 -39.24
C ASP A 236 50.89 -25.40 -40.70
N ARG A 237 51.93 -24.59 -40.89
CA ARG A 237 52.67 -24.43 -42.14
C ARG A 237 54.18 -24.44 -41.79
N PRO A 238 55.03 -25.23 -42.47
CA PRO A 238 56.43 -25.41 -42.10
C PRO A 238 57.34 -24.30 -42.70
N PRO A 239 58.63 -24.23 -42.29
CA PRO A 239 59.43 -23.01 -42.31
C PRO A 239 60.29 -22.82 -43.57
N SER A 240 60.86 -21.61 -43.68
CA SER A 240 62.13 -21.33 -44.38
C SER A 240 63.21 -21.07 -43.36
#